data_AF-A0A098F657-F1
#
_entry.id   AF-A0A098F657-F1
#
_cell.length_a   1.000
_cell.length_b   1.000
_cell.length_c   1.000
_cell.angle_alpha   90.00
_cell.angle_beta   90.00
_cell.angle_gamma   90.00
#
_symmetry.space_group_name_H-M   'P 1'
#
loop_
_entity.id
_entity.type
_entity.pdbx_description
1 polymer ?
#
loop_
_entity_poly.entity_id
_entity_poly.type
_entity_poly.pdbx_seq_one_letter_code
_entity_poly.pdbx_strand_id
1 'polypeptide(L)'
;MDYFDKIADKYAPMIYSIIRSLHIYKNKEEFFQTGLIALWETSKSFDAGKGNFKGYAYRYIKGRMMTELTKMNTIADRTVYPKEEFWEMIEEPQLQESLPVQLILSYCGDLTPNQKKWVLYTCLEFLSIKEIADRENVSISAVKSWRKGAKKRISEGLEILD
;
A
#
# COMPACT_ATOMS: atom_id res chain seq x y z
N MET A 1 -27.35 -26.09 19.90
CA MET A 1 -25.99 -26.03 20.45
C MET A 1 -25.33 -27.33 20.10
N ASP A 2 -24.37 -27.28 19.19
CA ASP A 2 -23.82 -28.45 18.54
C ASP A 2 -22.93 -29.25 19.50
N TYR A 3 -22.71 -30.53 19.20
CA TYR A 3 -21.88 -31.44 20.01
C TYR A 3 -20.47 -30.87 20.24
N PHE A 4 -19.93 -30.15 19.26
CA PHE A 4 -18.60 -29.54 19.36
C PHE A 4 -18.56 -28.32 20.29
N ASP A 5 -19.62 -27.50 20.35
CA ASP A 5 -19.65 -26.32 21.22
C ASP A 5 -19.41 -26.71 22.69
N LYS A 6 -20.04 -27.81 23.13
CA LYS A 6 -19.85 -28.35 24.49
C LYS A 6 -18.43 -28.85 24.74
N ILE A 7 -17.77 -29.39 23.72
CA ILE A 7 -16.37 -29.83 23.80
C ILE A 7 -15.45 -28.60 23.85
N ALA A 8 -15.71 -27.60 23.01
CA ALA A 8 -14.99 -26.34 22.99
C ALA A 8 -15.04 -25.65 24.34
N ASP A 9 -16.22 -25.50 24.95
CA ASP A 9 -16.40 -24.89 26.27
C ASP A 9 -15.61 -25.64 27.35
N LYS A 10 -15.65 -26.99 27.32
CA LYS A 10 -14.95 -27.84 28.29
C LYS A 10 -13.42 -27.70 28.22
N TYR A 11 -12.87 -27.55 27.02
CA TYR A 11 -11.42 -27.55 26.78
C TYR A 11 -10.83 -26.15 26.52
N ALA A 12 -11.64 -25.11 26.41
CA ALA A 12 -11.17 -23.72 26.28
C ALA A 12 -10.15 -23.32 27.37
N PRO A 13 -10.32 -23.66 28.67
CA PRO A 13 -9.31 -23.36 29.69
C PRO A 13 -7.95 -24.00 29.41
N MET A 14 -7.94 -25.18 28.79
CA MET A 14 -6.71 -25.88 28.39
C MET A 14 -6.00 -25.14 27.25
N ILE A 15 -6.76 -24.66 26.26
CA ILE A 15 -6.22 -23.85 25.15
C ILE A 15 -5.58 -22.57 25.70
N TYR A 16 -6.27 -21.83 26.57
CA TYR A 16 -5.70 -20.65 27.23
C TYR A 16 -4.46 -20.98 28.07
N SER A 17 -4.43 -22.13 28.74
CA SER A 17 -3.24 -22.58 29.48
C SER A 17 -2.05 -22.82 28.55
N ILE A 18 -2.27 -23.39 27.37
CA ILE A 18 -1.21 -23.61 26.38
C ILE A 18 -0.68 -22.28 25.86
N ILE A 19 -1.57 -21.35 25.50
CA ILE A 19 -1.21 -19.97 25.06
C ILE A 19 -0.31 -19.29 26.09
N ARG A 20 -0.66 -19.37 27.38
CA ARG A 20 0.17 -18.85 28.47
C ARG A 20 1.51 -19.57 28.56
N SER A 21 1.52 -20.90 28.47
CA SER A 21 2.76 -21.70 28.57
C SER A 21 3.76 -21.44 27.43
N LEU A 22 3.25 -21.06 26.26
CA LEU A 22 4.04 -20.71 25.08
C LEU A 22 4.43 -19.22 25.06
N HIS A 23 4.10 -18.45 26.10
CA HIS A 23 4.36 -17.01 26.22
C HIS A 23 3.79 -16.20 25.04
N ILE A 24 2.64 -16.61 24.52
CA ILE A 24 1.98 -15.93 23.40
C ILE A 24 1.28 -14.68 23.92
N TYR A 25 1.83 -13.51 23.61
CA TYR A 25 1.30 -12.21 24.05
C TYR A 25 0.60 -11.41 22.94
N LYS A 26 0.94 -11.66 21.66
CA LYS A 26 0.26 -11.09 20.48
C LYS A 26 -0.71 -12.10 19.86
N ASN A 27 -1.71 -11.62 19.13
CA ASN A 27 -2.67 -12.43 18.37
C ASN A 27 -3.33 -13.57 19.17
N LYS A 28 -3.62 -13.32 20.46
CA LYS A 28 -4.13 -14.36 21.38
C LYS A 28 -5.43 -15.01 20.91
N GLU A 29 -6.31 -14.23 20.29
CA GLU A 29 -7.58 -14.72 19.74
C GLU A 29 -7.36 -15.66 18.55
N GLU A 30 -6.42 -15.33 17.67
CA GLU A 30 -6.05 -16.17 16.53
C GLU A 30 -5.47 -17.51 17.01
N PHE A 31 -4.56 -17.49 17.98
CA PHE A 31 -4.04 -18.71 18.58
C PHE A 31 -5.12 -19.51 19.31
N PHE A 32 -6.09 -18.85 19.94
CA PHE A 32 -7.25 -19.54 20.52
C PHE A 32 -8.05 -20.28 19.44
N GLN A 33 -8.30 -19.64 18.30
CA GLN A 33 -8.94 -20.29 17.15
C GLN A 33 -8.11 -21.45 16.59
N THR A 34 -6.79 -21.29 16.45
CA THR A 34 -5.88 -22.40 16.08
C THR A 34 -6.04 -23.58 17.05
N GLY A 35 -6.19 -23.29 18.35
CA GLY A 35 -6.44 -24.30 19.37
C GLY A 35 -7.78 -25.00 19.22
N LEU A 36 -8.85 -24.26 18.90
CA LEU A 36 -10.18 -24.84 18.66
C LEU A 36 -10.20 -25.72 17.40
N ILE A 37 -9.56 -25.29 16.32
CA ILE A 37 -9.43 -26.09 15.09
C ILE A 37 -8.67 -27.38 15.39
N ALA A 38 -7.55 -27.30 16.10
CA ALA A 38 -6.76 -28.46 16.50
C ALA A 38 -7.53 -29.41 17.45
N LEU A 39 -8.36 -28.86 18.34
CA LEU A 39 -9.26 -29.62 19.19
C LEU A 39 -10.33 -30.37 18.37
N TRP A 40 -10.91 -29.71 17.36
CA TRP A 40 -11.88 -30.33 16.47
C TRP A 40 -11.27 -31.48 15.66
N GLU A 41 -10.09 -31.27 15.08
CA GLU A 41 -9.35 -32.30 14.33
C GLU A 41 -9.00 -33.51 15.22
N THR A 42 -8.56 -33.27 16.45
CA THR A 42 -8.29 -34.35 17.42
C THR A 42 -9.55 -35.07 17.85
N SER A 43 -10.68 -34.38 18.00
CA SER A 43 -11.96 -35.03 18.31
C SER A 43 -12.41 -36.03 17.24
N LYS A 44 -12.01 -35.81 15.98
CA LYS A 44 -12.32 -36.70 14.85
C LYS A 44 -11.32 -37.85 14.66
N SER A 45 -10.05 -37.62 14.98
CA SER A 45 -8.94 -38.55 14.68
C SER A 45 -8.42 -39.31 15.90
N PHE A 46 -9.02 -39.09 17.07
CA PHE A 46 -8.64 -39.75 18.30
C PHE A 46 -8.91 -41.26 18.23
N ASP A 47 -7.91 -42.02 18.65
CA ASP A 47 -7.96 -43.47 18.80
C ASP A 47 -7.71 -43.78 20.28
N ALA A 48 -8.57 -44.59 20.88
CA ALA A 48 -8.49 -44.99 22.28
C ALA A 48 -7.17 -45.73 22.60
N GLY A 49 -6.51 -46.32 21.60
CA GLY A 49 -5.17 -46.92 21.75
C GLY A 49 -4.05 -45.90 22.03
N LYS A 50 -4.28 -44.60 21.82
CA LYS A 50 -3.29 -43.51 22.02
C LYS A 50 -3.30 -42.92 23.44
N GLY A 51 -4.04 -43.51 24.37
CA GLY A 51 -4.16 -43.06 25.77
C GLY A 51 -5.36 -42.14 26.00
N ASN A 52 -5.33 -41.31 27.06
CA ASN A 52 -6.44 -40.41 27.37
C ASN A 52 -6.52 -39.25 26.38
N PHE A 53 -7.72 -39.01 25.83
CA PHE A 53 -8.06 -37.88 24.96
C PHE A 53 -7.49 -36.54 25.44
N LYS A 54 -7.59 -36.21 26.72
CA LYS A 54 -7.10 -34.92 27.25
C LYS A 54 -5.59 -34.74 27.02
N GLY A 55 -4.80 -35.78 27.28
CA GLY A 55 -3.34 -35.73 27.08
C GLY A 55 -2.97 -35.67 25.60
N TYR A 56 -3.68 -36.44 24.77
CA TYR A 56 -3.51 -36.43 23.32
C TYR A 56 -3.85 -35.06 22.71
N ALA A 57 -5.01 -34.51 23.05
CA ALA A 57 -5.46 -33.19 22.60
C ALA A 57 -4.51 -32.08 23.05
N TYR A 58 -4.05 -32.11 24.31
CA TYR A 58 -3.06 -31.14 24.80
C TYR A 58 -1.78 -31.14 23.96
N ARG A 59 -1.22 -32.33 23.69
CA ARG A 59 0.02 -32.46 22.91
C ARG A 59 -0.17 -31.98 21.47
N TYR A 60 -1.31 -32.33 20.86
CA TYR A 60 -1.61 -31.95 19.48
C TYR A 60 -1.83 -30.43 19.35
N ILE A 61 -2.66 -29.83 20.21
CA ILE A 61 -2.93 -28.39 20.21
C ILE A 61 -1.65 -27.60 20.45
N LYS A 62 -0.84 -28.00 21.44
CA LYS A 62 0.45 -27.36 21.72
C LYS A 62 1.40 -27.46 20.52
N GLY A 63 1.44 -28.61 19.85
CA GLY A 63 2.22 -28.80 18.62
C GLY A 63 1.78 -27.85 17.50
N ARG A 64 0.47 -27.77 17.24
CA ARG A 64 -0.09 -26.87 16.21
C ARG A 64 0.21 -25.40 16.48
N MET A 65 0.07 -24.95 17.72
CA MET A 65 0.45 -23.59 18.11
C MET A 65 1.95 -23.32 17.93
N MET A 66 2.81 -24.29 18.24
CA MET A 66 4.25 -24.15 18.03
C MET A 66 4.60 -24.02 16.54
N THR A 67 3.93 -24.78 15.66
CA THR A 67 4.10 -24.67 14.21
C THR A 67 3.71 -23.28 13.70
N GLU A 68 2.58 -22.73 14.16
CA GLU A 68 2.17 -21.38 13.78
C GLU A 68 3.13 -20.30 14.32
N LEU A 69 3.66 -20.46 15.54
CA LEU A 69 4.70 -19.57 16.07
C LEU A 69 5.95 -19.54 15.19
N THR A 70 6.44 -20.72 14.79
CA THR A 70 7.62 -20.83 13.91
C THR A 70 7.36 -20.13 12.56
N LYS A 71 6.16 -20.31 12.00
CA LYS A 71 5.76 -19.67 10.75
C LYS A 71 5.70 -18.14 10.90
N MET A 72 5.09 -17.64 11.97
CA MET A 72 5.01 -16.20 12.23
C MET A 72 6.39 -15.56 12.46
N ASN A 73 7.28 -16.22 13.20
CA ASN A 73 8.65 -15.76 13.37
C ASN A 73 9.42 -15.74 12.05
N THR A 74 9.26 -16.78 11.23
CA THR A 74 9.90 -16.84 9.90
C THR A 74 9.43 -15.71 9.00
N ILE A 75 8.13 -15.35 9.06
CA ILE A 75 7.60 -14.21 8.31
C ILE A 75 8.22 -12.93 8.87
N ALA A 76 8.15 -12.70 10.18
CA ALA A 76 8.70 -11.50 10.82
C ALA A 76 10.19 -11.28 10.53
N ASP A 77 11.00 -12.33 10.51
CA ASP A 77 12.43 -12.26 10.17
C ASP A 77 12.66 -11.91 8.68
N ARG A 78 11.75 -12.31 7.80
CA ARG A 78 11.87 -12.11 6.33
C ARG A 78 11.17 -10.84 5.85
N THR A 79 10.31 -10.25 6.67
CA THR A 79 9.57 -9.03 6.36
C THR A 79 10.05 -7.92 7.27
N VAL A 80 10.80 -6.97 6.72
CA VAL A 80 11.04 -5.68 7.36
C VAL A 80 9.89 -4.77 6.97
N TYR A 81 9.07 -4.37 7.94
CA TYR A 81 8.20 -3.21 7.78
C TYR A 81 9.09 -1.99 7.98
N PRO A 82 9.38 -1.22 6.93
CA PRO A 82 10.17 -0.03 7.11
C PRO A 82 9.41 0.92 8.04
N LYS A 83 10.12 1.56 8.96
CA LYS A 83 9.54 2.62 9.77
C LYS A 83 9.14 3.79 8.88
N GLU A 84 8.28 4.68 9.36
CA GLU A 84 7.88 5.89 8.61
C GLU A 84 9.11 6.68 8.11
N GLU A 85 10.14 6.75 8.95
CA GLU A 85 11.47 7.32 8.68
C GLU A 85 12.12 6.76 7.39
N PHE A 86 11.84 5.51 7.02
CA PHE A 86 12.33 4.94 5.76
C PHE A 86 11.66 5.54 4.54
N TRP A 87 10.36 5.84 4.62
CA TRP A 87 9.62 6.48 3.53
C TRP A 87 10.12 7.92 3.30
N GLU A 88 10.54 8.60 4.37
CA GLU A 88 11.16 9.93 4.29
C GLU A 88 12.54 9.92 3.60
N MET A 89 13.23 8.78 3.57
CA MET A 89 14.53 8.62 2.90
C MET A 89 14.41 8.20 1.43
N ILE A 90 13.20 7.85 0.96
CA ILE A 90 13.00 7.58 -0.46
C ILE A 90 13.00 8.93 -1.16
N GLU A 91 14.14 9.29 -1.74
CA GLU A 91 14.18 10.38 -2.72
C GLU A 91 13.27 9.99 -3.87
N GLU A 92 12.28 10.84 -4.15
CA GLU A 92 11.53 10.75 -5.39
C GLU A 92 12.56 10.77 -6.52
N PRO A 93 12.60 9.75 -7.39
CA PRO A 93 13.56 9.75 -8.48
C PRO A 93 13.37 11.06 -9.21
N GLN A 94 14.41 11.88 -9.25
CA GLN A 94 14.38 13.13 -9.98
C GLN A 94 14.07 12.76 -11.43
N LEU A 95 12.78 12.80 -11.78
CA LEU A 95 12.31 12.81 -13.15
C LEU A 95 13.05 14.00 -13.71
N GLN A 96 14.11 13.69 -14.46
CA GLN A 96 15.04 14.64 -15.03
C GLN A 96 14.19 15.84 -15.48
N GLU A 97 14.28 16.98 -14.79
CA GLU A 97 13.32 18.10 -14.93
C GLU A 97 13.19 18.56 -16.40
N SER A 98 14.16 18.15 -17.23
CA SER A 98 14.19 18.29 -18.67
C SER A 98 13.11 17.52 -19.45
N LEU A 99 12.59 16.37 -19.00
CA LEU A 99 11.66 15.56 -19.80
C LEU A 99 10.31 16.25 -20.03
N PRO A 100 9.61 16.76 -19.00
CA PRO A 100 8.39 17.55 -19.19
C PRO A 100 8.63 18.81 -20.01
N VAL A 101 9.76 19.50 -19.78
CA VAL A 101 10.14 20.71 -20.50
C VAL A 101 10.37 20.41 -21.99
N GLN A 102 11.16 19.38 -22.31
CA GLN A 102 11.46 18.97 -23.68
C GLN A 102 10.21 18.56 -24.44
N LEU A 103 9.32 17.79 -23.79
CA LEU A 103 8.04 17.39 -24.39
C LEU A 103 7.14 18.59 -24.67
N ILE A 104 7.01 19.54 -23.74
CA ILE A 104 6.21 20.76 -23.97
C ILE A 104 6.83 21.59 -25.10
N LEU A 105 8.16 21.70 -25.12
CA LEU A 105 8.88 22.46 -26.14
C LEU A 105 8.75 21.85 -27.54
N SER A 106 8.62 20.52 -27.68
CA SER A 106 8.44 19.88 -28.99
C SER A 106 7.13 20.29 -29.67
N TYR A 107 6.08 20.63 -28.91
CA TYR A 107 4.82 21.16 -29.46
C TYR A 107 4.83 22.68 -29.72
N CYS A 108 5.91 23.37 -29.35
CA CYS A 108 6.00 24.83 -29.43
C CYS A 108 6.80 25.33 -30.65
N GLY A 109 7.07 24.49 -31.66
CA GLY A 109 7.93 24.82 -32.81
C GLY A 109 7.51 26.10 -33.54
N ASP A 110 6.22 26.23 -33.85
CA ASP A 110 5.69 27.36 -34.63
C ASP A 110 5.20 28.54 -33.78
N LEU A 111 5.47 28.53 -32.47
CA LEU A 111 5.02 29.59 -31.56
C LEU A 111 5.98 30.77 -31.56
N THR A 112 5.42 31.98 -31.52
CA THR A 112 6.22 33.19 -31.24
C THR A 112 6.81 33.14 -29.83
N PRO A 113 7.88 33.91 -29.53
CA PRO A 113 8.50 33.91 -28.21
C PRO A 113 7.51 34.16 -27.07
N ASN A 114 6.57 35.10 -27.25
CA ASN A 114 5.57 35.43 -26.25
C ASN A 114 4.49 34.34 -26.05
N GLN A 115 4.12 33.65 -27.13
CA GLN A 115 3.23 32.50 -27.06
C GLN A 115 3.91 31.33 -26.33
N LYS A 116 5.18 31.08 -26.62
CA LYS A 116 5.99 30.05 -25.97
C LYS A 116 6.18 30.34 -24.47
N LYS A 117 6.45 31.60 -24.10
CA LYS A 117 6.47 32.05 -22.71
C LYS A 117 5.16 31.73 -22.00
N TRP A 118 4.01 32.05 -22.61
CA TRP A 118 2.71 31.74 -22.01
C TRP A 118 2.52 30.23 -21.75
N VAL A 119 2.92 29.36 -22.69
CA VAL A 119 2.83 27.90 -22.52
C VAL A 119 3.70 27.43 -21.36
N LEU A 120 4.96 27.85 -21.30
CA LEU A 120 5.88 27.44 -20.22
C LEU A 120 5.40 27.91 -18.85
N TYR A 121 5.02 29.20 -18.73
CA TYR A 121 4.52 29.75 -17.47
C TYR A 121 3.23 29.09 -16.99
N THR A 122 2.35 28.70 -17.90
CA THR A 122 1.08 28.06 -17.53
C THR A 122 1.28 26.57 -17.21
N CYS A 123 2.06 25.84 -18.01
CA CYS A 123 2.14 24.38 -17.93
C CYS A 123 3.21 23.87 -16.97
N LEU A 124 4.27 24.63 -16.72
CA LEU A 124 5.36 24.24 -15.82
C LEU A 124 5.31 24.99 -14.49
N GLU A 125 4.99 26.27 -14.53
CA GLU A 125 5.01 27.14 -13.34
C GLU A 125 3.62 27.45 -12.77
N PHE A 126 2.55 26.96 -13.42
CA PHE A 126 1.15 27.11 -12.99
C PHE A 126 0.68 28.55 -12.76
N LEU A 127 1.31 29.52 -13.43
CA LEU A 127 0.98 30.92 -13.26
C LEU A 127 -0.35 31.29 -13.93
N SER A 128 -1.13 32.11 -13.26
CA SER A 128 -2.34 32.72 -13.81
C SER A 128 -2.01 33.81 -14.84
N ILE A 129 -2.98 34.18 -15.66
CA ILE A 129 -2.86 35.27 -16.64
C ILE A 129 -2.41 36.59 -15.96
N LYS A 130 -2.88 36.83 -14.72
CA LYS A 130 -2.52 38.01 -13.96
C LYS A 130 -1.06 37.96 -13.52
N GLU A 131 -0.62 36.85 -12.94
CA GLU A 131 0.78 36.68 -12.51
C GLU A 131 1.75 36.73 -13.68
N ILE A 132 1.38 36.21 -14.85
CA ILE A 132 2.18 36.34 -16.08
C ILE A 132 2.25 37.80 -16.52
N ALA A 133 1.14 38.52 -16.46
CA ALA A 133 1.09 39.94 -16.85
C ALA A 133 1.98 40.79 -15.91
N ASP A 134 1.90 40.53 -14.61
CA ASP A 134 2.71 41.20 -13.60
C ASP A 134 4.20 40.85 -13.77
N ARG A 135 4.53 39.57 -13.99
CA ARG A 135 5.91 39.09 -14.19
C ARG A 135 6.57 39.67 -15.46
N GLU A 136 5.84 39.71 -16.57
CA GLU A 136 6.35 40.20 -17.85
C GLU A 136 6.18 41.71 -18.01
N ASN A 137 5.60 42.39 -17.02
CA ASN A 137 5.27 43.81 -17.05
C ASN A 137 4.48 44.22 -18.30
N VAL A 138 3.43 43.46 -18.61
CA VAL A 138 2.53 43.67 -19.75
C VAL A 138 1.07 43.74 -19.30
N SER A 139 0.17 44.18 -20.18
CA SER A 139 -1.26 44.13 -19.87
C SER A 139 -1.81 42.70 -19.85
N ILE A 140 -2.82 42.46 -19.01
CA ILE A 140 -3.61 41.21 -18.99
C ILE A 140 -4.13 40.86 -20.40
N SER A 141 -4.51 41.87 -21.20
CA SER A 141 -4.97 41.70 -22.58
C SER A 141 -3.89 41.17 -23.51
N ALA A 142 -2.62 41.57 -23.31
CA ALA A 142 -1.50 41.04 -24.08
C ALA A 142 -1.31 39.54 -23.79
N VAL A 143 -1.33 39.14 -22.52
CA VAL A 143 -1.22 37.72 -22.13
C VAL A 143 -2.39 36.88 -22.66
N LYS A 144 -3.62 37.43 -22.65
CA LYS A 144 -4.79 36.78 -23.29
C LYS A 144 -4.58 36.59 -24.80
N SER A 145 -3.94 37.54 -25.48
CA SER A 145 -3.57 37.42 -26.90
C SER A 145 -2.53 36.32 -27.12
N TRP A 146 -1.49 36.25 -26.28
CA TRP A 146 -0.49 35.19 -26.32
C TRP A 146 -1.13 33.80 -26.16
N ARG A 147 -2.01 33.64 -25.16
CA ARG A 147 -2.80 32.42 -24.94
C ARG A 147 -3.61 32.02 -26.16
N LYS A 148 -4.36 32.95 -26.75
CA LYS A 148 -5.21 32.69 -27.91
C LYS A 148 -4.38 32.23 -29.10
N GLY A 149 -3.26 32.91 -29.37
CA GLY A 149 -2.36 32.56 -30.47
C GLY A 149 -1.65 31.23 -30.28
N ALA A 150 -1.17 30.96 -29.05
CA ALA A 150 -0.52 29.69 -28.71
C ALA A 150 -1.46 28.50 -28.90
N LYS A 151 -2.69 28.57 -28.35
CA LYS A 151 -3.69 27.50 -28.48
C LYS A 151 -4.05 27.20 -29.92
N LYS A 152 -4.22 28.24 -30.75
CA LYS A 152 -4.55 28.08 -32.17
C LYS A 152 -3.45 27.30 -32.90
N ARG A 153 -2.20 27.73 -32.76
CA ARG A 153 -1.05 27.14 -33.47
C ARG A 153 -0.73 25.72 -33.00
N ILE A 154 -0.87 25.45 -31.70
CA ILE A 154 -0.70 24.09 -31.17
C ILE A 154 -1.77 23.16 -31.75
N SER A 155 -3.03 23.61 -31.85
CA SER A 155 -4.11 22.83 -32.46
C SER A 155 -3.84 22.52 -33.93
N GLU A 156 -3.47 23.53 -34.72
CA GLU A 156 -3.15 23.39 -36.15
C GLU A 156 -1.95 22.45 -36.37
N GLY A 157 -0.92 22.52 -35.51
CA GLY A 157 0.25 21.65 -35.60
C GLY A 157 -0.03 20.18 -35.25
N LEU A 158 -1.04 19.91 -34.43
CA LEU A 158 -1.48 18.54 -34.11
C LEU A 158 -2.30 17.92 -35.25
N GLU A 159 -3.11 18.72 -35.96
CA GLU A 159 -3.91 18.26 -37.10
C GLU A 159 -3.07 17.92 -38.35
N ILE A 160 -1.82 18.37 -38.43
CA ILE A 160 -0.88 18.06 -39.52
C ILE A 160 -0.14 16.73 -39.28
N LEU A 161 -0.21 16.17 -38.07
CA LEU A 161 0.42 14.90 -37.69
C LEU A 161 -0.49 13.66 -37.85
N ASP A 162 -1.74 13.86 -38.27
CA ASP A 162 -2.71 12.81 -38.68
C ASP A 162 -2.74 12.64 -40.22
#